data_AF-X1F206-F1
#
_entry.id   AF-X1F206-F1
#
_cell.length_a   1.000
_cell.length_b   1.000
_cell.length_c   1.000
_cell.angle_alpha   90.00
_cell.angle_beta   90.00
_cell.angle_gamma   90.00
#
_symmetry.space_group_name_H-M   'P 1'
#
loop_
_entity.id
_entity.type
_entity.pdbx_description
1 polymer ?
#
loop_
_entity_poly.entity_id
_entity_poly.type
_entity_poly.pdbx_seq_one_letter_code
_entity_poly.pdbx_strand_id
1 'polypeptide(L)'
;MGEANTIIALSDIGAIRFERVTMPRKEVISLRQNHKWTDDERDIIRRDYKHTRKSRQELAERLGVSEYGVAGQIAYMGIARSEDRHPWSPEEKEKLAELIPQYCPRRVALMMHRSINSVTVMARRIKASRRYRTGWFTKKEVCEILGHDHKWVQKRIDSGVLKASYHHEHRPTQKGMSAWHINEHDLVQYIRKYPEELVGCNVDIIAIVELLAGIINH
;
A
#
# COMPACT_ATOMS: atom_id res chain seq x y z
N MET A 1 -61.14 16.64 -31.88
CA MET A 1 -61.24 17.80 -30.99
C MET A 1 -61.22 17.23 -29.59
N GLY A 2 -60.10 17.17 -28.86
CA GLY A 2 -59.09 18.19 -28.67
C GLY A 2 -59.30 18.78 -27.28
N GLU A 3 -59.21 17.96 -26.23
CA GLU A 3 -59.35 18.45 -24.85
C GLU A 3 -58.00 18.98 -24.39
N ALA A 4 -57.97 20.30 -24.29
CA ALA A 4 -56.82 21.09 -23.94
C ALA A 4 -56.49 20.97 -22.45
N ASN A 5 -55.20 20.75 -22.20
CA ASN A 5 -54.52 21.00 -20.94
C ASN A 5 -54.98 22.31 -20.29
N THR A 6 -55.40 22.25 -19.03
CA THR A 6 -55.38 23.40 -18.13
C THR A 6 -54.67 23.04 -16.83
N ILE A 7 -53.70 23.91 -16.53
CA ILE A 7 -52.68 23.87 -15.50
C ILE A 7 -53.34 23.98 -14.11
N ILE A 8 -52.99 23.09 -13.17
CA ILE A 8 -53.22 23.29 -11.75
C ILE A 8 -51.87 23.57 -11.07
N ALA A 9 -51.87 24.63 -10.28
CA ALA A 9 -50.75 25.34 -9.72
C ALA A 9 -49.81 24.48 -8.87
N LEU A 10 -48.50 24.71 -9.09
CA LEU A 10 -47.41 24.34 -8.20
C LEU A 10 -47.33 25.37 -7.07
N SER A 11 -47.92 25.05 -5.93
CA SER A 11 -47.56 25.64 -4.64
C SER A 11 -47.84 24.62 -3.55
N ASP A 12 -46.83 24.37 -2.72
CA ASP A 12 -46.88 23.55 -1.51
C ASP A 12 -46.77 22.03 -1.67
N ILE A 13 -45.61 21.56 -2.14
CA ILE A 13 -45.06 20.29 -1.67
C ILE A 13 -43.69 20.59 -1.07
N GLY A 14 -43.69 20.70 0.25
CA GLY A 14 -42.53 20.95 1.07
C GLY A 14 -41.42 19.95 0.78
N ALA A 15 -40.20 20.47 0.89
CA ALA A 15 -38.94 19.77 0.73
C ALA A 15 -38.98 18.35 1.32
N ILE A 16 -38.88 17.34 0.45
CA ILE A 16 -38.55 15.97 0.85
C ILE A 16 -37.10 16.01 1.36
N ARG A 17 -36.95 16.34 2.63
CA ARG A 17 -35.72 16.19 3.38
C ARG A 17 -35.49 14.68 3.49
N PHE A 18 -34.55 14.16 2.71
CA PHE A 18 -33.97 12.83 2.95
C PHE A 18 -33.26 12.89 4.31
N GLU A 19 -34.04 12.71 5.36
CA GLU A 19 -33.54 12.49 6.70
C GLU A 19 -32.80 11.16 6.67
N ARG A 20 -31.47 11.24 6.62
CA ARG A 20 -30.62 10.08 6.86
C ARG A 20 -30.96 9.62 8.26
N VAL A 21 -31.77 8.57 8.37
CA VAL A 21 -31.91 7.80 9.60
C VAL A 21 -30.53 7.20 9.88
N THR A 22 -29.70 7.95 10.62
CA THR A 22 -28.49 7.41 11.24
C THR A 22 -28.97 6.50 12.35
N MET A 23 -29.15 5.23 12.01
CA MET A 23 -29.35 4.17 13.00
C MET A 23 -28.22 4.28 14.05
N PRO A 24 -28.54 4.41 15.35
CA PRO A 24 -27.52 4.46 16.38
C PRO A 24 -26.72 3.16 16.35
N ARG A 25 -25.41 3.30 16.19
CA ARG A 25 -24.39 2.23 16.12
C ARG A 25 -24.20 1.48 17.47
N LYS A 26 -25.27 1.23 18.22
CA LYS A 26 -25.20 0.72 19.60
C LYS A 26 -26.10 -0.48 19.94
N GLU A 27 -26.85 -1.05 19.00
CA GLU A 27 -27.66 -2.26 19.29
C GLU A 27 -27.48 -3.40 18.29
N VAL A 28 -26.22 -3.73 17.98
CA VAL A 28 -25.86 -5.10 17.60
C VAL A 28 -24.58 -5.48 18.34
N ILE A 29 -24.61 -5.40 19.67
CA ILE A 29 -23.71 -6.22 20.48
C ILE A 29 -24.53 -7.44 20.87
N SER A 30 -24.78 -8.33 19.89
CA SER A 30 -25.05 -9.71 20.26
C SER A 30 -23.81 -10.15 21.02
N LEU A 31 -23.97 -10.48 22.30
CA LEU A 31 -22.95 -11.11 23.13
C LEU A 31 -22.24 -12.15 22.25
N ARG A 32 -21.00 -11.88 21.84
CA ARG A 32 -20.18 -12.85 21.12
C ARG A 32 -19.91 -13.95 22.11
N GLN A 33 -20.82 -14.91 22.24
CA GLN A 33 -20.52 -16.12 22.96
C GLN A 33 -19.38 -16.78 22.18
N ASN A 34 -18.23 -16.86 22.81
CA ASN A 34 -17.10 -17.59 22.25
C ASN A 34 -17.58 -19.03 22.10
N HIS A 35 -17.70 -19.49 20.85
CA HIS A 35 -18.07 -20.87 20.54
C HIS A 35 -17.14 -21.81 21.31
N LYS A 36 -17.72 -22.72 22.09
CA LYS A 36 -16.96 -23.71 22.85
C LYS A 36 -16.74 -24.91 21.96
N TRP A 37 -15.53 -25.01 21.42
CA TRP A 37 -15.13 -26.10 20.54
C TRP A 37 -15.15 -27.45 21.24
N THR A 38 -15.92 -28.40 20.72
CA THR A 38 -15.86 -29.81 21.14
C THR A 38 -14.75 -30.56 20.38
N ASP A 39 -14.38 -31.76 20.85
CA ASP A 39 -13.43 -32.60 20.12
C ASP A 39 -13.99 -33.10 18.78
N ASP A 40 -15.29 -33.42 18.72
CA ASP A 40 -15.96 -33.83 17.48
C ASP A 40 -15.89 -32.72 16.41
N GLU A 41 -16.11 -31.46 16.79
CA GLU A 41 -16.01 -30.32 15.89
C GLU A 41 -14.56 -30.12 15.40
N ARG A 42 -13.58 -30.33 16.28
CA ARG A 42 -12.15 -30.30 15.91
C ARG A 42 -11.83 -31.41 14.91
N ASP A 43 -12.38 -32.60 15.08
CA ASP A 43 -12.15 -33.72 14.17
C ASP A 43 -12.81 -33.51 12.81
N ILE A 44 -14.00 -32.91 12.77
CA ILE A 44 -14.65 -32.48 11.52
C ILE A 44 -13.74 -31.47 10.80
N ILE A 45 -13.20 -30.47 11.49
CA ILE A 45 -12.28 -29.50 10.90
C ILE A 45 -11.02 -30.20 10.38
N ARG A 46 -10.43 -31.11 11.16
CA ARG A 46 -9.20 -31.82 10.77
C ARG A 46 -9.41 -32.66 9.51
N ARG A 47 -10.56 -33.32 9.37
CA ARG A 47 -10.89 -34.18 8.23
C ARG A 47 -11.25 -33.38 6.98
N ASP A 48 -12.04 -32.32 7.13
CA ASP A 48 -12.72 -31.67 6.01
C ASP A 48 -12.06 -30.35 5.55
N TYR A 49 -11.07 -29.82 6.31
CA TYR A 49 -10.35 -28.61 5.92
C TYR A 49 -9.35 -28.87 4.78
N LYS A 50 -9.56 -28.19 3.64
CA LYS A 50 -8.74 -28.36 2.41
C LYS A 50 -7.80 -27.19 2.14
N HIS A 51 -7.36 -26.46 3.17
CA HIS A 51 -6.50 -25.27 3.02
C HIS A 51 -7.07 -24.15 2.12
N THR A 52 -8.37 -24.13 1.84
CA THR A 52 -9.01 -23.10 1.00
C THR A 52 -9.96 -22.22 1.80
N ARG A 53 -10.24 -21.01 1.29
CA ARG A 53 -11.29 -20.14 1.85
C ARG A 53 -12.67 -20.81 1.76
N LYS A 54 -12.95 -21.48 0.63
CA LYS A 54 -14.22 -22.17 0.39
C LYS A 54 -14.47 -23.28 1.43
N SER A 55 -13.47 -24.13 1.70
CA SER A 55 -13.61 -25.15 2.75
C SER A 55 -13.85 -24.55 4.14
N ARG A 56 -13.30 -23.35 4.44
CA ARG A 56 -13.59 -22.67 5.72
C ARG A 56 -15.02 -22.15 5.81
N GLN A 57 -15.57 -21.67 4.70
CA GLN A 57 -16.96 -21.20 4.64
C GLN A 57 -17.93 -22.37 4.78
N GLU A 58 -17.70 -23.47 4.07
CA GLU A 58 -18.49 -24.70 4.18
C GLU A 58 -18.45 -25.28 5.61
N LEU A 59 -17.27 -25.29 6.25
CA LEU A 59 -17.13 -25.68 7.66
C LEU A 59 -17.88 -24.75 8.60
N ALA A 60 -17.86 -23.44 8.35
CA ALA A 60 -18.55 -22.45 9.16
C ALA A 60 -20.08 -22.63 9.09
N GLU A 61 -20.61 -22.84 7.88
CA GLU A 61 -22.03 -23.13 7.65
C GLU A 61 -22.45 -24.43 8.33
N ARG A 62 -21.63 -25.49 8.19
CA ARG A 62 -21.93 -26.81 8.77
C ARG A 62 -21.90 -26.82 10.30
N LEU A 63 -20.99 -26.06 10.90
CA LEU A 63 -20.78 -26.01 12.35
C LEU A 63 -21.59 -24.89 13.03
N GLY A 64 -22.32 -24.06 12.27
CA GLY A 64 -23.12 -22.97 12.81
C GLY A 64 -22.31 -21.83 13.44
N VAL A 65 -21.04 -21.66 13.02
CA VAL A 65 -20.10 -20.68 13.59
C VAL A 65 -19.64 -19.68 12.53
N SER A 66 -19.03 -18.59 12.96
CA SER A 66 -18.43 -17.62 12.03
C SER A 66 -17.20 -18.19 11.31
N GLU A 67 -16.96 -17.76 10.05
CA GLU A 67 -15.73 -18.08 9.29
C GLU A 67 -14.46 -17.75 10.08
N TYR A 68 -14.49 -16.64 10.84
CA TYR A 68 -13.39 -16.21 11.70
C TYR A 68 -13.15 -17.15 12.88
N GLY A 69 -14.22 -17.73 13.46
CA GLY A 69 -14.12 -18.73 14.51
C GLY A 69 -13.40 -19.98 14.01
N VAL A 70 -13.84 -20.53 12.86
CA VAL A 70 -13.20 -21.68 12.22
C VAL A 70 -11.74 -21.38 11.88
N ALA A 71 -11.45 -20.18 11.33
CA ALA A 71 -10.07 -19.77 11.03
C ALA A 71 -9.19 -19.69 12.28
N GLY A 72 -9.70 -19.17 13.39
CA GLY A 72 -9.02 -19.15 14.68
C GLY A 72 -8.71 -20.56 15.19
N GLN A 73 -9.67 -21.47 15.08
CA GLN A 73 -9.51 -22.84 15.53
C GLN A 73 -8.53 -23.65 14.67
N ILE A 74 -8.57 -23.47 13.35
CA ILE A 74 -7.59 -24.02 12.40
C ILE A 74 -6.17 -23.55 12.75
N ALA A 75 -6.01 -22.28 13.13
CA ALA A 75 -4.72 -21.75 13.58
C ALA A 75 -4.29 -22.35 14.94
N TYR A 76 -5.20 -22.47 15.90
CA TYR A 76 -4.95 -23.09 17.19
C TYR A 76 -4.50 -24.56 17.06
N MET A 77 -5.15 -25.31 16.17
CA MET A 77 -4.83 -26.71 15.89
C MET A 77 -3.56 -26.90 15.05
N GLY A 78 -2.92 -25.83 14.57
CA GLY A 78 -1.68 -25.90 13.78
C GLY A 78 -1.85 -26.34 12.31
N ILE A 79 -3.05 -26.76 11.91
CA ILE A 79 -3.37 -27.22 10.54
C ILE A 79 -3.55 -26.07 9.54
N ALA A 80 -3.45 -24.81 9.98
CA ALA A 80 -3.52 -23.64 9.10
C ALA A 80 -2.41 -23.62 8.03
N ARG A 81 -1.26 -24.23 8.33
CA ARG A 81 -0.08 -24.22 7.46
C ARG A 81 -0.27 -25.26 6.36
N SER A 82 -0.36 -24.81 5.11
CA SER A 82 -0.23 -25.69 3.94
C SER A 82 1.24 -26.12 3.79
N GLU A 83 1.46 -27.39 3.47
CA GLU A 83 2.78 -27.96 3.18
C GLU A 83 3.40 -27.38 1.90
N ASP A 84 2.58 -26.87 0.98
CA ASP A 84 3.01 -26.23 -0.28
C ASP A 84 3.68 -24.86 -0.08
N ARG A 85 3.96 -24.48 1.17
CA ARG A 85 4.62 -23.22 1.48
C ARG A 85 6.09 -23.31 1.07
N HIS A 86 6.37 -22.89 -0.14
CA HIS A 86 7.71 -22.81 -0.70
C HIS A 86 8.61 -21.92 0.21
N PRO A 87 9.56 -22.50 0.98
CA PRO A 87 10.44 -21.71 1.83
C PRO A 87 11.41 -20.89 0.96
N TRP A 88 12.00 -19.85 1.53
CA TRP A 88 13.04 -19.07 0.83
C TRP A 88 14.39 -19.74 1.04
N SER A 89 15.01 -20.18 -0.05
CA SER A 89 16.39 -20.70 -0.02
C SER A 89 17.39 -19.55 0.25
N PRO A 90 18.62 -19.86 0.71
CA PRO A 90 19.68 -18.86 0.83
C PRO A 90 19.96 -18.13 -0.49
N GLU A 91 20.05 -18.87 -1.60
CA GLU A 91 20.29 -18.32 -2.95
C GLU A 91 19.18 -17.37 -3.40
N GLU A 92 17.91 -17.71 -3.11
CA GLU A 92 16.79 -16.82 -3.41
C GLU A 92 16.84 -15.53 -2.58
N LYS A 93 17.33 -15.59 -1.34
CA LYS A 93 17.47 -14.39 -0.49
C LYS A 93 18.57 -13.47 -1.02
N GLU A 94 19.68 -14.04 -1.49
CA GLU A 94 20.77 -13.30 -2.11
C GLU A 94 20.31 -12.63 -3.41
N LYS A 95 19.68 -13.40 -4.30
CA LYS A 95 19.06 -12.86 -5.52
C LYS A 95 18.00 -11.78 -5.22
N LEU A 96 17.21 -11.95 -4.16
CA LEU A 96 16.27 -10.93 -3.70
C LEU A 96 16.99 -9.66 -3.23
N ALA A 97 18.11 -9.79 -2.51
CA ALA A 97 18.90 -8.67 -2.04
C ALA A 97 19.49 -7.84 -3.20
N GLU A 98 19.86 -8.50 -4.30
CA GLU A 98 20.34 -7.84 -5.52
C GLU A 98 19.22 -7.16 -6.32
N LEU A 99 18.06 -7.81 -6.45
CA LEU A 99 16.96 -7.34 -7.30
C LEU A 99 16.11 -6.23 -6.65
N ILE A 100 15.95 -6.26 -5.33
CA ILE A 100 15.07 -5.32 -4.60
C ILE A 100 15.51 -3.85 -4.72
N PRO A 101 16.82 -3.53 -4.70
CA PRO A 101 17.31 -2.19 -4.98
C PRO A 101 17.16 -1.76 -6.45
N GLN A 102 17.03 -2.71 -7.38
CA GLN A 102 17.01 -2.42 -8.82
C GLN A 102 15.61 -2.36 -9.41
N TYR A 103 14.62 -3.02 -8.81
CA TYR A 103 13.29 -3.17 -9.37
C TYR A 103 12.19 -3.02 -8.30
N CYS A 104 11.02 -2.53 -8.70
CA CYS A 104 9.89 -2.45 -7.79
C CYS A 104 9.43 -3.86 -7.35
N PRO A 105 8.87 -4.02 -6.13
CA PRO A 105 8.51 -5.35 -5.59
C PRO A 105 7.56 -6.16 -6.49
N ARG A 106 6.71 -5.49 -7.27
CA ARG A 106 5.83 -6.14 -8.26
C ARG A 106 6.63 -6.80 -9.39
N ARG A 107 7.65 -6.13 -9.91
CA ARG A 107 8.52 -6.66 -10.97
C ARG A 107 9.42 -7.77 -10.45
N VAL A 108 9.98 -7.61 -9.25
CA VAL A 108 10.75 -8.66 -8.56
C VAL A 108 9.91 -9.91 -8.35
N ALA A 109 8.65 -9.76 -7.91
CA ALA A 109 7.71 -10.88 -7.75
C ALA A 109 7.50 -11.68 -9.04
N LEU A 110 7.38 -11.00 -10.19
CA LEU A 110 7.27 -11.65 -11.50
C LEU A 110 8.56 -12.38 -11.88
N MET A 111 9.72 -11.76 -11.68
CA MET A 111 11.04 -12.35 -11.99
C MET A 111 11.37 -13.57 -11.12
N MET A 112 10.90 -13.58 -9.87
CA MET A 112 11.15 -14.68 -8.93
C MET A 112 10.03 -15.71 -8.89
N HIS A 113 8.96 -15.53 -9.68
CA HIS A 113 7.76 -16.37 -9.66
C HIS A 113 7.15 -16.53 -8.25
N ARG A 114 7.18 -15.45 -7.46
CA ARG A 114 6.73 -15.42 -6.07
C ARG A 114 5.61 -14.38 -5.91
N SER A 115 4.80 -14.51 -4.86
CA SER A 115 3.80 -13.49 -4.57
C SER A 115 4.45 -12.17 -4.09
N ILE A 116 3.84 -11.03 -4.44
CA ILE A 116 4.30 -9.70 -4.03
C ILE A 116 4.43 -9.60 -2.50
N ASN A 117 3.49 -10.20 -1.77
CA ASN A 117 3.54 -10.25 -0.31
C ASN A 117 4.74 -11.03 0.21
N SER A 118 5.05 -12.20 -0.40
CA SER A 118 6.22 -12.99 -0.03
C SER A 118 7.52 -12.21 -0.20
N VAL A 119 7.68 -11.58 -1.37
CA VAL A 119 8.84 -10.72 -1.70
C VAL A 119 8.96 -9.56 -0.71
N THR A 120 7.87 -8.84 -0.44
CA THR A 120 7.88 -7.68 0.46
C THR A 120 8.21 -8.06 1.91
N VAL A 121 7.63 -9.17 2.40
CA VAL A 121 7.91 -9.68 3.75
C VAL A 121 9.36 -10.16 3.84
N MET A 122 9.85 -10.88 2.83
CA MET A 122 11.22 -11.39 2.86
C MET A 122 12.24 -10.26 2.74
N ALA A 123 12.04 -9.29 1.85
CA ALA A 123 12.90 -8.11 1.71
C ALA A 123 13.07 -7.36 3.04
N ARG A 124 11.97 -7.25 3.81
CA ARG A 124 12.02 -6.67 5.17
C ARG A 124 12.82 -7.53 6.15
N ARG A 125 12.68 -8.87 6.09
CA ARG A 125 13.40 -9.80 6.97
C ARG A 125 14.90 -9.81 6.71
N ILE A 126 15.32 -9.76 5.45
CA ILE A 126 16.74 -9.69 5.07
C ILE A 126 17.31 -8.26 5.19
N LYS A 127 16.50 -7.29 5.64
CA LYS A 127 16.85 -5.86 5.73
C LYS A 127 17.40 -5.27 4.41
N ALA A 128 17.01 -5.85 3.27
CA ALA A 128 17.41 -5.33 1.97
C ALA A 128 16.78 -3.94 1.76
N SER A 129 17.61 -3.00 1.31
CA SER A 129 17.15 -1.65 1.02
C SER A 129 16.22 -1.69 -0.18
N ARG A 130 14.93 -1.35 0.01
CA ARG A 130 13.93 -1.25 -1.05
C ARG A 130 14.12 -0.02 -1.96
N ARG A 131 15.28 0.63 -1.88
CA ARG A 131 15.59 1.85 -2.61
C ARG A 131 15.86 1.48 -4.06
N TYR A 132 14.88 1.76 -4.91
CA TYR A 132 14.98 1.66 -6.36
C TYR A 132 16.02 2.70 -6.84
N ARG A 133 17.27 2.27 -7.04
CA ARG A 133 18.36 3.14 -7.49
C ARG A 133 18.50 3.03 -9.00
N THR A 134 17.74 3.83 -9.74
CA THR A 134 18.03 4.07 -11.16
C THR A 134 17.92 5.55 -11.48
N GLY A 135 18.87 6.36 -10.99
CA GLY A 135 19.09 7.73 -11.46
C GLY A 135 17.92 8.71 -11.27
N TRP A 136 16.94 8.42 -10.42
CA TRP A 136 15.88 9.35 -10.04
C TRP A 136 15.44 9.18 -8.59
N PHE A 137 14.88 10.26 -8.05
CA PHE A 137 14.45 10.42 -6.68
C PHE A 137 12.96 10.73 -6.63
N THR A 138 12.27 10.19 -5.63
CA THR A 138 10.92 10.64 -5.29
C THR A 138 10.97 12.01 -4.62
N LYS A 139 9.86 12.75 -4.66
CA LYS A 139 9.76 14.02 -3.92
C LYS A 139 10.05 13.85 -2.43
N LYS A 140 9.68 12.70 -1.83
CA LYS A 140 9.95 12.41 -0.42
C LYS A 140 11.45 12.31 -0.15
N GLU A 141 12.20 11.60 -0.99
CA GLU A 141 13.65 11.48 -0.84
C GLU A 141 14.35 12.83 -1.02
N VAL A 142 13.88 13.64 -1.98
CA VAL A 142 14.40 15.01 -2.14
C VAL A 142 14.13 15.87 -0.89
N CYS A 143 13.01 15.69 -0.19
CA CYS A 143 12.78 16.34 1.09
C CYS A 143 13.82 15.92 2.14
N GLU A 144 14.13 14.62 2.21
CA GLU A 144 15.10 14.07 3.15
C GLU A 144 16.53 14.55 2.83
N ILE A 145 16.90 14.59 1.54
CA ILE A 145 18.23 15.05 1.08
C ILE A 145 18.41 16.55 1.33
N LEU A 146 17.45 17.36 0.90
CA LEU A 146 17.55 18.82 0.99
C LEU A 146 17.15 19.37 2.36
N GLY A 147 16.66 18.53 3.29
CA GLY A 147 16.22 18.96 4.62
C GLY A 147 14.98 19.86 4.61
N HIS A 148 14.17 19.82 3.55
CA HIS A 148 13.02 20.71 3.33
C HIS A 148 11.69 19.95 3.33
N ASP A 149 10.59 20.66 3.61
CA ASP A 149 9.26 20.05 3.60
C ASP A 149 8.69 19.84 2.18
N HIS A 150 7.68 18.97 2.07
CA HIS A 150 7.07 18.58 0.80
C HIS A 150 6.39 19.73 0.02
N LYS A 151 5.93 20.79 0.69
CA LYS A 151 5.37 21.99 0.06
C LYS A 151 6.49 22.86 -0.49
N TRP A 152 7.59 22.96 0.25
CA TRP A 152 8.77 23.68 -0.21
C TRP A 152 9.31 23.08 -1.51
N VAL A 153 9.49 21.75 -1.55
CA VAL A 153 9.96 21.05 -2.76
C VAL A 153 8.92 21.15 -3.88
N GLN A 154 7.63 21.02 -3.58
CA GLN A 154 6.57 21.19 -4.58
C GLN A 154 6.59 22.58 -5.22
N LYS A 155 6.85 23.64 -4.45
CA LYS A 155 6.95 25.02 -4.98
C LYS A 155 8.05 25.16 -6.02
N ARG A 156 9.19 24.47 -5.84
CA ARG A 156 10.32 24.47 -6.79
C ARG A 156 10.03 23.67 -8.05
N ILE A 157 9.28 22.58 -7.91
CA ILE A 157 8.78 21.81 -9.05
C ILE A 157 7.77 22.66 -9.84
N ASP A 158 6.84 23.31 -9.14
CA ASP A 158 5.79 24.13 -9.75
C ASP A 158 6.35 25.38 -10.43
N SER A 159 7.42 25.98 -9.88
CA SER A 159 8.13 27.10 -10.52
C SER A 159 9.06 26.67 -11.66
N GLY A 160 9.24 25.36 -11.89
CA GLY A 160 10.14 24.81 -12.91
C GLY A 160 11.62 24.93 -12.58
N VAL A 161 11.97 25.38 -11.38
CA VAL A 161 13.37 25.50 -10.94
C VAL A 161 13.97 24.12 -10.68
N LEU A 162 13.18 23.20 -10.12
CA LEU A 162 13.53 21.79 -9.99
C LEU A 162 12.74 20.98 -11.01
N LYS A 163 13.45 20.42 -12.01
CA LYS A 163 12.80 19.59 -13.04
C LYS A 163 12.36 18.26 -12.43
N ALA A 164 11.09 17.93 -12.64
CA ALA A 164 10.51 16.65 -12.24
C ALA A 164 9.58 16.14 -13.33
N SER A 165 9.63 14.83 -13.57
CA SER A 165 8.67 14.07 -14.37
C SER A 165 7.68 13.34 -13.45
N TYR A 166 6.69 12.66 -14.01
CA TYR A 166 5.69 11.93 -13.24
C TYR A 166 5.23 10.65 -13.93
N HIS A 167 4.79 9.69 -13.13
CA HIS A 167 4.19 8.47 -13.64
C HIS A 167 2.79 8.73 -14.24
N HIS A 168 2.45 8.02 -15.33
CA HIS A 168 1.09 7.87 -15.87
C HIS A 168 0.45 9.05 -16.60
N GLU A 169 1.23 9.81 -17.40
CA GLU A 169 0.74 10.81 -18.37
C GLU A 169 -0.07 11.99 -17.79
N HIS A 170 -0.40 11.96 -16.49
CA HIS A 170 -1.16 12.98 -15.78
C HIS A 170 -0.38 13.50 -14.59
N ARG A 171 -0.32 14.83 -14.47
CA ARG A 171 0.34 15.51 -13.35
C ARG A 171 -0.27 15.06 -12.02
N PRO A 172 0.53 14.59 -11.04
CA PRO A 172 0.02 14.19 -9.75
C PRO A 172 -0.67 15.35 -9.04
N THR A 173 -1.79 15.08 -8.38
CA THR A 173 -2.39 16.05 -7.46
C THR A 173 -1.43 16.35 -6.30
N GLN A 174 -1.67 17.44 -5.57
CA GLN A 174 -0.77 18.00 -4.54
C GLN A 174 -0.26 16.98 -3.50
N LYS A 175 -1.00 15.88 -3.27
CA LYS A 175 -0.68 14.78 -2.34
C LYS A 175 0.17 13.65 -2.94
N GLY A 176 0.47 13.68 -4.24
CA GLY A 176 1.19 12.62 -4.97
C GLY A 176 2.70 12.61 -4.72
N MET A 177 3.14 12.34 -3.48
CA MET A 177 4.57 12.34 -3.10
C MET A 177 5.43 11.39 -3.95
N SER A 178 5.01 10.12 -4.05
CA SER A 178 5.72 9.06 -4.76
C SER A 178 5.44 9.03 -6.26
N ALA A 179 4.64 9.98 -6.76
CA ALA A 179 4.27 10.05 -8.18
C ALA A 179 5.18 11.01 -8.98
N TRP A 180 6.00 11.81 -8.29
CA TRP A 180 7.03 12.67 -8.88
C TRP A 180 8.36 11.94 -8.97
N HIS A 181 9.04 12.12 -10.10
CA HIS A 181 10.38 11.62 -10.40
C HIS A 181 11.31 12.78 -10.71
N ILE A 182 12.32 12.95 -9.88
CA ILE A 182 13.33 13.99 -10.03
C ILE A 182 14.60 13.26 -10.45
N ASN A 183 15.09 13.48 -11.67
CA ASN A 183 16.30 12.80 -12.11
C ASN A 183 17.48 13.27 -11.26
N GLU A 184 18.44 12.37 -11.05
CA GLU A 184 19.68 12.66 -10.35
C GLU A 184 20.41 13.84 -10.97
N HIS A 185 20.52 13.86 -12.30
CA HIS A 185 21.12 14.97 -13.04
C HIS A 185 20.44 16.30 -12.70
N ASP A 186 19.10 16.34 -12.72
CA ASP A 186 18.33 17.56 -12.46
C ASP A 186 18.49 18.02 -11.01
N LEU A 187 18.56 17.07 -10.05
CA LEU A 187 18.80 17.36 -8.64
C LEU A 187 20.22 17.89 -8.40
N VAL A 188 21.22 17.30 -9.04
CA VAL A 188 22.62 17.77 -8.95
C VAL A 188 22.77 19.18 -9.53
N GLN A 189 22.15 19.45 -10.69
CA GLN A 189 22.14 20.78 -11.28
C GLN A 189 21.47 21.81 -10.35
N TYR A 190 20.38 21.42 -9.69
CA TYR A 190 19.71 22.26 -8.72
C TYR A 190 20.63 22.61 -7.53
N ILE A 191 21.25 21.61 -6.90
CA ILE A 191 22.14 21.78 -5.74
C ILE A 191 23.33 22.68 -6.08
N ARG A 192 23.92 22.51 -7.28
CA ARG A 192 25.03 23.34 -7.75
C ARG A 192 24.63 24.79 -8.01
N LYS A 193 23.39 25.01 -8.45
CA LYS A 193 22.87 26.33 -8.80
C LYS A 193 22.40 27.14 -7.59
N TYR A 194 21.86 26.47 -6.56
CA TYR A 194 21.28 27.12 -5.37
C TYR A 194 21.84 26.56 -4.05
N PRO A 195 23.17 26.57 -3.84
CA PRO A 195 23.75 26.08 -2.59
C PRO A 195 23.30 26.88 -1.37
N GLU A 196 22.98 28.17 -1.54
CA GLU A 196 22.50 29.07 -0.48
C GLU A 196 21.17 28.60 0.14
N GLU A 197 20.33 27.90 -0.61
CA GLU A 197 19.05 27.39 -0.12
C GLU A 197 19.21 26.16 0.80
N LEU A 198 20.42 25.60 0.88
CA LEU A 198 20.74 24.43 1.71
C LEU A 198 21.39 24.82 3.03
N VAL A 199 21.87 26.07 3.15
CA VAL A 199 22.54 26.56 4.36
C VAL A 199 21.55 26.63 5.53
N GLY A 200 21.92 26.04 6.66
CA GLY A 200 21.10 26.05 7.89
C GLY A 200 19.94 25.04 7.90
N CYS A 201 19.81 24.21 6.87
CA CYS A 201 18.84 23.12 6.82
C CYS A 201 19.46 21.82 7.37
N ASN A 202 18.63 20.93 7.91
CA ASN A 202 19.08 19.60 8.34
C ASN A 202 19.20 18.67 7.13
N VAL A 203 20.19 18.94 6.28
CA VAL A 203 20.43 18.24 5.02
C VAL A 203 21.16 16.92 5.24
N ASP A 204 20.91 15.94 4.38
CA ASP A 204 21.73 14.72 4.33
C ASP A 204 23.03 15.02 3.58
N ILE A 205 24.03 15.49 4.33
CA ILE A 205 25.34 15.89 3.80
C ILE A 205 26.01 14.72 3.05
N ILE A 206 25.84 13.49 3.53
CA ILE A 206 26.42 12.30 2.90
C ILE A 206 25.80 12.10 1.53
N ALA A 207 24.46 12.11 1.44
CA ALA A 207 23.75 11.97 0.17
C ALA A 207 24.10 13.10 -0.82
N ILE A 208 24.23 14.35 -0.35
CA ILE A 208 24.63 15.48 -1.21
C ILE A 208 26.05 15.29 -1.76
N VAL A 209 27.00 14.86 -0.93
CA VAL A 209 28.38 14.61 -1.38
C VAL A 209 28.41 13.44 -2.37
N GLU A 210 27.70 12.35 -2.08
CA GLU A 210 27.58 11.19 -2.99
C GLU A 210 26.99 11.61 -4.36
N LEU A 211 25.94 12.43 -4.35
CA LEU A 211 25.32 13.00 -5.55
C LEU A 211 26.29 13.86 -6.36
N LEU A 212 27.00 14.78 -5.70
CA LEU A 212 27.89 15.72 -6.38
C LEU A 212 29.16 15.04 -6.93
N ALA A 213 29.64 14.01 -6.22
CA ALA A 213 30.78 13.21 -6.62
C ALA A 213 30.43 12.15 -7.68
N GLY A 214 29.13 11.93 -7.95
CA GLY A 214 28.67 10.87 -8.85
C GLY A 214 29.04 9.48 -8.33
N ILE A 215 29.16 9.30 -7.01
CA ILE A 215 29.48 8.03 -6.36
C ILE A 215 28.23 7.16 -6.21
N ILE A 216 27.04 7.69 -6.49
CA ILE A 216 25.80 6.92 -6.65
C ILE A 216 25.86 6.12 -7.97
N ASN A 217 26.94 5.38 -8.18
CA ASN A 217 27.13 4.44 -9.28
C ASN A 217 26.77 3.04 -8.76
N HIS A 218 25.62 2.55 -9.26
CA HIS A 218 25.16 1.16 -9.35
C HIS A 218 24.92 0.37 -8.05
#